data_AF-A0A7R9HFZ9-F1
#
_entry.id   AF-A0A7R9HFZ9-F1
#
_cell.length_a   1.000
_cell.length_b   1.000
_cell.length_c   1.000
_cell.angle_alpha   90.00
_cell.angle_beta   90.00
_cell.angle_gamma   90.00
#
_symmetry.space_group_name_H-M   'P 1'
#
loop_
_entity.id
_entity.type
_entity.pdbx_description
1 polymer ?
#
loop_
_entity_poly.entity_id
_entity_poly.type
_entity_poly.pdbx_seq_one_letter_code
_entity_poly.pdbx_strand_id
1 'polypeptide(L)' 'MCAAKQDLVTVTVKQGSLRGRKVISRPGSTYYSFQGVPYARPPVGYRRFKFFSVVSSHWACKSVP' A
#
# COMPACT_ATOMS: atom_id res chain seq x y z
N MET A 1 -0.50 26.57 6.73
CA MET A 1 -0.17 25.70 5.58
C MET A 1 -1.40 24.87 5.26
N CYS A 2 -2.06 25.11 4.13
CA CYS A 2 -3.42 24.61 3.87
C CYS A 2 -3.44 23.08 3.72
N ALA A 3 -4.27 22.40 4.52
CA ALA A 3 -4.49 20.97 4.45
C ALA A 3 -5.21 20.62 3.14
N ALA A 4 -4.51 19.96 2.21
CA ALA A 4 -5.13 19.48 0.98
C ALA A 4 -6.20 18.44 1.34
N LYS A 5 -7.46 18.73 1.03
CA LYS A 5 -8.61 17.82 1.19
C LYS A 5 -8.30 16.50 0.48
N GLN A 6 -8.27 15.40 1.22
CA GLN A 6 -7.90 14.08 0.71
C GLN A 6 -9.16 13.24 0.60
N ASP A 7 -9.68 13.08 -0.63
CA ASP A 7 -10.74 12.12 -0.89
C ASP A 7 -10.16 10.72 -0.74
N LEU A 8 -10.45 10.09 0.40
CA LEU A 8 -9.98 8.75 0.75
C LEU A 8 -10.77 7.72 -0.07
N VAL A 9 -10.05 6.84 -0.76
CA VAL A 9 -10.62 5.78 -1.60
C VAL A 9 -10.10 4.43 -1.11
N THR A 10 -11.01 3.48 -0.90
CA THR A 10 -10.66 2.11 -0.50
C THR A 10 -10.96 1.15 -1.66
N VAL A 11 -9.99 0.34 -2.04
CA VAL A 11 -10.11 -0.66 -3.12
C VAL A 11 -9.78 -2.04 -2.58
N THR A 12 -10.55 -3.05 -2.96
CA THR A 12 -10.33 -4.44 -2.57
C THR A 12 -9.54 -5.18 -3.65
N VAL A 13 -8.42 -5.80 -3.28
CA VAL A 13 -7.59 -6.64 -4.16
C VAL A 13 -7.58 -8.06 -3.60
N LYS A 14 -7.10 -9.05 -4.37
CA LYS A 14 -6.90 -10.45 -3.90
C LYS A 14 -6.07 -10.49 -2.61
N GLN A 15 -5.21 -9.49 -2.43
CA GLN A 15 -4.34 -9.29 -1.30
C GLN A 15 -4.96 -8.46 -0.15
N GLY A 16 -6.27 -8.24 -0.13
CA GLY A 16 -6.93 -7.42 0.89
C GLY A 16 -7.16 -5.96 0.47
N SER A 17 -7.48 -5.12 1.45
CA SER A 17 -7.97 -3.76 1.23
C SER A 17 -6.83 -2.75 1.14
N LEU A 18 -6.78 -1.98 0.05
CA LEU A 18 -5.84 -0.89 -0.15
C LEU A 18 -6.54 0.45 0.05
N ARG A 19 -5.96 1.31 0.88
CA ARG A 19 -6.40 2.69 1.07
C ARG A 19 -5.53 3.61 0.24
N GLY A 20 -6.15 4.36 -0.66
CA GLY A 20 -5.50 5.36 -1.50
C GLY A 20 -6.23 6.70 -1.41
N ARG A 21 -5.89 7.58 -2.36
CA ARG A 21 -6.48 8.91 -2.48
C ARG A 21 -6.78 9.27 -3.92
N LYS A 22 -7.87 10.02 -4.13
CA LYS A 22 -8.09 10.79 -5.35
C LYS A 22 -7.36 12.14 -5.29
N VAL A 23 -6.49 12.38 -6.26
CA VAL A 23 -5.69 13.61 -6.39
C VAL A 23 -6.02 14.26 -7.73
N ILE A 24 -6.05 15.60 -7.73
CA ILE A 24 -6.16 16.40 -8.95
C ILE A 24 -4.75 16.84 -9.34
N SER A 25 -4.32 16.49 -10.54
CA SER A 25 -3.05 16.94 -11.09
C SER A 25 -3.09 18.43 -11.43
N ARG A 26 -1.93 19.09 -11.57
CA ARG A 26 -1.84 20.51 -11.96
C ARG A 26 -2.61 20.87 -13.24
N PRO A 27 -2.63 20.05 -14.31
CA PRO A 27 -3.44 20.30 -15.50
C PRO A 27 -4.93 19.93 -15.33
N GLY A 28 -5.40 19.61 -14.11
CA GLY A 28 -6.82 19.37 -13.81
C GLY A 28 -7.27 17.91 -13.91
N SER A 29 -6.41 16.98 -14.32
CA SER A 29 -6.78 15.56 -14.42
C SER A 29 -6.83 14.89 -13.04
N THR A 30 -7.97 14.28 -12.71
CA THR A 30 -8.11 13.44 -11.50
C THR A 30 -7.52 12.06 -11.70
N TYR A 31 -6.68 11.62 -10.77
CA TYR A 31 -6.12 10.28 -10.73
C TYR A 31 -6.18 9.68 -9.32
N TYR A 32 -6.15 8.35 -9.24
CA TYR A 32 -6.12 7.62 -7.99
C TYR A 32 -4.68 7.20 -7.66
N SER A 33 -4.22 7.52 -6.45
CA SER A 33 -2.88 7.21 -5.98
C SER A 33 -2.93 6.22 -4.81
N PHE A 34 -2.23 5.10 -4.97
CA PHE A 34 -2.03 4.08 -3.93
C PHE A 34 -0.52 3.95 -3.71
N GLN A 35 -0.05 4.29 -2.51
CA GLN A 35 1.37 4.28 -2.16
C GLN A 35 1.66 3.20 -1.12
N GLY A 36 2.88 2.67 -1.12
CA GLY A 36 3.32 1.70 -0.11
C GLY A 36 2.66 0.33 -0.19
N VAL A 37 2.16 -0.08 -1.36
CA VAL A 37 1.54 -1.40 -1.55
C VAL A 37 2.63 -2.48 -1.48
N PRO A 38 2.60 -3.37 -0.47
CA PRO A 38 3.62 -4.41 -0.34
C PRO A 38 3.40 -5.50 -1.39
N TYR A 39 4.34 -5.64 -2.32
CA TYR A 39 4.34 -6.71 -3.33
C TYR A 39 5.12 -7.96 -2.89
N ALA A 40 5.86 -7.84 -1.78
CA ALA A 40 6.92 -8.73 -1.35
C ALA A 40 7.01 -8.82 0.16
N ARG A 41 7.61 -9.91 0.66
CA ARG A 41 8.04 -9.95 2.06
C ARG A 41 9.31 -9.10 2.18
N PRO A 42 9.40 -8.17 3.15
CA PRO A 42 10.59 -7.35 3.33
C PRO A 42 11.85 -8.23 3.42
N PRO A 43 12.89 -7.97 2.61
CA PRO A 43 14.11 -8.80 2.56
C PRO A 43 15.06 -8.43 3.71
N VAL A 44 14.56 -8.45 4.95
CA VAL A 44 15.33 -8.12 6.16
C VAL A 44 15.80 -9.38 6.89
N GLY A 45 16.95 -9.30 7.58
CA GLY A 45 17.55 -10.40 8.34
C GLY A 45 18.16 -11.49 7.45
N TYR A 46 17.95 -12.76 7.80
CA TYR A 46 18.51 -13.94 7.11
C TYR A 46 18.06 -14.10 5.63
N ARG A 47 17.09 -13.29 5.19
CA ARG A 47 16.52 -13.27 3.84
C ARG A 47 17.25 -12.32 2.90
N ARG A 48 18.16 -11.49 3.43
CA ARG A 48 19.13 -10.78 2.61
C ARG A 48 19.93 -11.84 1.85
N PHE A 49 19.97 -11.75 0.52
CA PHE A 49 20.65 -12.68 -0.39
C PHE A 49 19.98 -14.06 -0.63
N LYS A 50 18.71 -14.26 -0.25
CA LYS A 50 17.94 -15.47 -0.64
C LYS A 50 16.92 -15.17 -1.74
N PHE A 51 16.62 -16.18 -2.59
CA PHE A 51 15.63 -16.07 -3.67
C PHE A 51 14.27 -15.59 -3.14
N PHE A 52 13.64 -14.71 -3.90
CA PHE A 52 12.41 -14.02 -3.53
C PHE A 52 11.25 -15.02 -3.35
N SER A 53 10.87 -15.31 -2.11
CA SER A 53 9.67 -16.11 -1.84
C SER A 53 8.43 -15.22 -1.94
N VAL A 54 7.55 -15.57 -2.89
CA VAL A 54 6.23 -14.96 -3.07
C VAL A 54 5.47 -15.01 -1.73
N VAL A 55 4.87 -13.89 -1.35
CA VAL A 55 4.23 -13.69 -0.04
C VAL A 55 3.07 -14.67 0.13
N SER A 56 3.26 -15.67 0.99
CA SER A 56 2.16 -16.39 1.62
C SER A 56 1.51 -15.45 2.64
N SER A 57 0.38 -14.89 2.19
CA SER A 57 -0.90 -14.69 2.90
C SER A 57 -0.90 -14.14 4.33
N HIS A 58 -1.90 -13.28 4.58
CA HIS A 58 -2.43 -12.81 5.86
C HIS A 58 -1.94 -11.43 6.33
N TRP A 59 -2.57 -10.37 5.79
CA TRP A 59 -2.55 -8.99 6.30
C TRP A 59 -3.32 -8.83 7.63
N ALA A 60 -3.21 -9.80 8.52
CA ALA A 60 -3.75 -9.69 9.86
C ALA A 60 -2.75 -8.89 10.70
N CYS A 61 -3.16 -7.69 11.10
CA CYS A 61 -2.55 -6.92 12.18
C CYS A 61 -2.28 -7.87 13.35
N LYS A 62 -1.02 -8.24 13.58
CA LYS A 62 -0.64 -8.90 14.81
C LYS A 62 -0.60 -7.80 15.86
N SER A 63 -1.69 -7.66 16.61
CA SER A 63 -1.70 -7.00 17.91
C SER A 63 -0.62 -7.67 18.75
N VAL A 64 0.49 -6.98 18.96
CA VAL A 64 1.49 -7.35 19.97
C VAL A 64 0.93 -6.86 21.31
N PRO A 65 0.93 -7.70 22.38
CA PRO A 65 0.47 -7.31 23.71
C PRO A 65 1.30 -6.17 24.31
#